data_AF-A0A1Q3A7A1-F1
#
_entry.id   AF-A0A1Q3A7A1-F1
#
_cell.length_a   1.000
_cell.length_b   1.000
_cell.length_c   1.000
_cell.angle_alpha   90.00
_cell.angle_beta   90.00
_cell.angle_gamma   90.00
#
_symmetry.space_group_name_H-M   'P 1'
#
loop_
_entity.id
_entity.type
_entity.pdbx_description
1 polymer ?
#
loop_
_entity_poly.entity_id
_entity_poly.type
_entity_poly.pdbx_seq_one_letter_code
_entity_poly.pdbx_strand_id
1 'polypeptide(L)'
;MPIKTIFVTCGATVPFPQLVEAVLSPRIVEELLNLGFKRIIVQFGRNYRESFTQSINVDQSLPPSQTYLGFNGDPVHGFSQGSSGKLEIIGFEYSTRIQDVIQENADLVISHAGTGSILDSLRLGKPLIVCVNDTLMDNHQQEIADQFASSNHLWACLPRVDDVVQCLRRSQTERTEPFPSAYNRNFEKALEDLAYGTSN
;
A
#
# COMPACT_ATOMS: atom_id res chain seq x y z
N MET A 1 5.61 8.83 -21.33
CA MET A 1 4.84 9.26 -20.14
C MET A 1 5.27 8.39 -18.97
N PRO A 2 5.42 8.94 -17.76
CA PRO A 2 5.70 8.13 -16.58
C PRO A 2 4.58 7.10 -16.37
N ILE A 3 4.96 5.89 -15.97
CA ILE A 3 4.00 4.82 -15.68
C ILE A 3 3.37 5.12 -14.34
N LYS A 4 2.04 5.34 -14.32
CA LYS A 4 1.30 5.48 -13.07
C LYS A 4 1.43 4.19 -12.26
N THR A 5 1.98 4.32 -11.05
CA THR A 5 2.33 3.20 -10.19
C THR A 5 1.67 3.31 -8.83
N ILE A 6 1.06 2.22 -8.38
CA ILE A 6 0.51 2.08 -7.03
C ILE A 6 1.51 1.32 -6.18
N PHE A 7 1.68 1.80 -4.95
CA PHE A 7 2.48 1.13 -3.94
C PHE A 7 1.56 0.61 -2.83
N VAL A 8 1.61 -0.68 -2.55
CA VAL A 8 0.82 -1.35 -1.51
C VAL A 8 1.76 -1.81 -0.43
N THR A 9 1.45 -1.51 0.84
CA THR A 9 2.24 -1.98 1.98
C THR A 9 1.37 -2.65 3.03
N CYS A 10 1.64 -3.93 3.23
CA CYS A 10 1.20 -4.72 4.37
C CYS A 10 2.38 -4.73 5.36
N GLY A 11 2.15 -4.32 6.60
CA GLY A 11 3.19 -3.93 7.55
C GLY A 11 4.12 -5.07 7.92
N ALA A 12 5.13 -4.76 8.72
CA ALA A 12 6.18 -5.72 9.05
C ALA A 12 5.69 -6.87 9.95
N THR A 13 4.61 -6.68 10.72
CA THR A 13 4.28 -7.53 11.88
C THR A 13 3.17 -8.55 11.65
N VAL A 14 2.18 -8.26 10.79
CA VAL A 14 1.09 -9.20 10.50
C VAL A 14 0.92 -9.32 8.98
N PRO A 15 1.11 -10.52 8.40
CA PRO A 15 0.78 -10.71 7.00
C PRO A 15 -0.70 -10.45 6.83
N PHE A 16 -1.06 -9.61 5.85
CA PHE A 16 -2.45 -9.29 5.54
C PHE A 16 -2.82 -9.80 4.13
N PRO A 17 -2.95 -11.13 3.96
CA PRO A 17 -3.31 -11.73 2.68
C PRO A 17 -4.58 -11.13 2.10
N GLN A 18 -5.56 -10.81 2.95
CA GLN A 18 -6.85 -10.27 2.53
C GLN A 18 -6.71 -8.96 1.76
N LEU A 19 -5.82 -8.04 2.16
CA LEU A 19 -5.59 -6.81 1.40
C LEU A 19 -4.92 -7.11 0.06
N VAL A 20 -3.91 -7.99 0.06
CA VAL A 20 -3.20 -8.33 -1.18
C VAL A 20 -4.15 -9.00 -2.16
N GLU A 21 -4.94 -9.96 -1.72
CA GLU A 21 -5.96 -10.64 -2.51
C GLU A 21 -7.06 -9.67 -2.98
N ALA A 22 -7.51 -8.75 -2.12
CA ALA A 22 -8.50 -7.74 -2.48
C ALA A 22 -7.95 -6.81 -3.57
N VAL A 23 -6.73 -6.30 -3.40
CA VAL A 23 -6.10 -5.36 -4.34
C VAL A 23 -5.71 -6.04 -5.65
N LEU A 24 -5.36 -7.33 -5.62
CA LEU A 24 -5.08 -8.14 -6.82
C LEU A 24 -6.34 -8.78 -7.42
N SER A 25 -7.53 -8.52 -6.86
CA SER A 25 -8.77 -9.05 -7.40
C SER A 25 -9.01 -8.54 -8.83
N PRO A 26 -9.61 -9.35 -9.73
CA PRO A 26 -9.83 -8.96 -11.12
C PRO A 26 -10.57 -7.62 -11.27
N ARG A 27 -11.51 -7.34 -10.36
CA ARG A 27 -12.30 -6.11 -10.34
C ARG A 27 -11.45 -4.88 -10.00
N ILE A 28 -10.55 -4.98 -9.01
CA ILE A 28 -9.61 -3.89 -8.73
C ILE A 28 -8.62 -3.73 -9.88
N VAL A 29 -8.05 -4.82 -10.38
CA VAL A 29 -7.10 -4.78 -11.50
C VAL A 29 -7.70 -4.05 -12.71
N GLU A 30 -8.96 -4.33 -13.05
CA GLU A 30 -9.67 -3.66 -14.13
C GLU A 30 -9.90 -2.17 -13.85
N GLU A 31 -10.33 -1.81 -12.63
CA GLU A 31 -10.47 -0.41 -12.22
C GLU A 31 -9.12 0.33 -12.26
N LEU A 32 -8.03 -0.29 -11.79
CA LEU A 32 -6.69 0.29 -11.84
C LEU A 32 -6.25 0.59 -13.27
N LEU A 33 -6.46 -0.37 -14.18
CA LEU A 33 -6.17 -0.18 -15.60
C LEU A 33 -7.03 0.93 -16.22
N ASN A 34 -8.31 1.01 -15.85
CA ASN A 34 -9.23 2.07 -16.29
C ASN A 34 -8.80 3.47 -15.80
N LEU A 35 -8.24 3.54 -14.58
CA LEU A 35 -7.66 4.77 -14.01
C LEU A 35 -6.27 5.12 -14.59
N GLY A 36 -5.73 4.23 -15.43
CA GLY A 36 -4.45 4.38 -16.12
C GLY A 36 -3.24 3.89 -15.34
N PHE A 37 -3.43 3.23 -14.19
CA PHE A 37 -2.35 2.55 -13.48
C PHE A 37 -1.93 1.31 -14.25
N LYS A 38 -0.64 1.19 -14.53
CA LYS A 38 -0.08 0.04 -15.28
C LYS A 38 0.88 -0.79 -14.45
N ARG A 39 1.21 -0.32 -13.24
CA ARG A 39 2.10 -1.00 -12.32
C ARG A 39 1.56 -0.95 -10.91
N ILE A 40 1.66 -2.07 -10.23
CA ILE A 40 1.46 -2.19 -8.80
C ILE A 40 2.69 -2.81 -8.16
N ILE A 41 3.08 -2.23 -7.05
CA ILE A 41 4.21 -2.63 -6.25
C ILE A 41 3.65 -3.05 -4.90
N VAL A 42 3.91 -4.27 -4.46
CA VAL A 42 3.40 -4.83 -3.21
C VAL A 42 4.57 -5.16 -2.29
N GLN A 43 4.62 -4.46 -1.17
CA GLN A 43 5.44 -4.78 -0.02
C GLN A 43 4.69 -5.74 0.88
N PHE A 44 5.31 -6.88 1.15
CA PHE A 44 4.81 -7.84 2.12
C PHE A 44 5.87 -8.19 3.17
N GLY A 45 5.39 -8.63 4.34
CA GLY A 45 6.22 -9.11 5.43
C GLY A 45 6.95 -10.42 5.08
N ARG A 46 7.88 -10.82 5.97
CA ARG A 46 8.61 -12.08 5.83
C ARG A 46 7.64 -13.26 5.78
N ASN A 47 7.96 -14.30 4.99
CA ASN A 47 7.17 -15.52 4.81
C ASN A 47 5.86 -15.40 4.00
N TYR A 48 5.59 -14.28 3.32
CA TYR A 48 4.41 -14.19 2.43
C TYR A 48 4.76 -14.35 0.93
N ARG A 49 6.05 -14.46 0.61
CA ARG A 49 6.55 -14.54 -0.78
C ARG A 49 5.94 -15.71 -1.56
N GLU A 50 5.87 -16.89 -0.96
CA GLU A 50 5.35 -18.09 -1.63
C GLU A 50 3.87 -17.95 -1.98
N SER A 51 3.05 -17.55 -0.99
CA SER A 51 1.62 -17.29 -1.20
C SER A 51 1.39 -16.22 -2.26
N PHE A 52 2.15 -15.12 -2.20
CA PHE A 52 2.08 -14.04 -3.20
C PHE A 52 2.37 -14.54 -4.62
N THR A 53 3.43 -15.34 -4.75
CA THR A 53 3.87 -15.93 -6.03
C THR A 53 2.77 -16.85 -6.61
N GLN A 54 2.02 -17.56 -5.77
CA GLN A 54 0.88 -18.39 -6.20
C GLN A 54 -0.35 -17.57 -6.61
N SER A 55 -0.53 -16.37 -6.04
CA SER A 55 -1.66 -15.49 -6.33
C SER A 55 -1.52 -14.71 -7.65
N ILE A 56 -0.34 -14.71 -8.27
CA ILE A 56 -0.06 -13.93 -9.49
C ILE A 56 0.42 -14.84 -10.64
N ASN A 57 0.18 -14.44 -11.89
CA ASN A 57 0.83 -15.10 -13.02
C ASN A 57 2.28 -14.61 -13.11
N VAL A 58 3.17 -15.30 -12.41
CA VAL A 58 4.60 -15.01 -12.37
C VAL A 58 5.18 -15.17 -13.76
N ASP A 59 5.87 -14.14 -14.24
CA ASP A 59 6.62 -14.25 -15.48
C ASP A 59 8.03 -14.73 -15.16
N GLN A 60 8.23 -16.04 -15.27
CA GLN A 60 9.55 -16.67 -15.09
C GLN A 60 10.50 -16.38 -16.26
N SER A 61 10.02 -15.74 -17.35
CA SER A 61 10.84 -15.45 -18.54
C SER A 61 11.61 -14.12 -18.44
N LEU A 62 11.25 -13.25 -17.50
CA LEU A 62 12.02 -12.06 -17.19
C LEU A 62 13.20 -12.45 -16.28
N PRO A 63 14.47 -12.18 -16.67
CA PRO A 63 15.58 -12.43 -15.77
C PRO A 63 15.39 -11.59 -14.50
N PRO A 64 15.74 -12.12 -13.31
CA PRO A 64 15.86 -11.31 -12.11
C PRO A 64 17.00 -10.32 -12.35
N SER A 65 16.70 -9.21 -13.02
CA SER A 65 17.67 -8.16 -13.25
C SER A 65 17.93 -7.52 -11.90
N GLN A 66 19.17 -7.66 -11.44
CA GLN A 66 19.72 -7.46 -10.09
C GLN A 66 19.44 -6.10 -9.41
N THR A 67 18.62 -5.22 -9.97
CA THR A 67 18.28 -3.94 -9.36
C THR A 67 17.01 -3.37 -9.98
N TYR A 68 15.84 -3.98 -9.73
CA TYR A 68 14.58 -3.29 -10.03
C TYR A 68 14.38 -2.20 -8.98
N LEU A 69 14.28 -0.94 -9.41
CA LEU A 69 13.98 0.21 -8.55
C LEU A 69 14.96 0.46 -7.38
N GLY A 70 16.21 -0.03 -7.47
CA GLY A 70 17.21 0.17 -6.41
C GLY A 70 17.15 -0.81 -5.24
N PHE A 71 16.31 -1.87 -5.33
CA PHE A 71 16.24 -2.91 -4.31
C PHE A 71 17.37 -3.93 -4.45
N ASN A 72 18.02 -4.24 -3.32
CA ASN A 72 18.83 -5.44 -3.16
C ASN A 72 17.90 -6.57 -2.69
N GLY A 73 17.57 -7.52 -3.58
CA GLY A 73 16.73 -8.68 -3.24
C GLY A 73 16.25 -9.44 -4.48
N ASP A 74 15.45 -10.48 -4.26
CA ASP A 74 14.77 -11.23 -5.31
C ASP A 74 13.30 -10.77 -5.42
N PRO A 75 13.02 -9.69 -6.17
CA PRO A 75 11.64 -9.27 -6.39
C PRO A 75 10.87 -10.37 -7.13
N VAL A 76 9.63 -10.60 -6.71
CA VAL A 76 8.69 -11.44 -7.46
C VAL A 76 8.05 -10.57 -8.52
N HIS A 77 8.16 -10.97 -9.78
CA HIS A 77 7.56 -10.25 -10.89
C HIS A 77 6.45 -11.08 -11.52
N GLY A 78 5.29 -10.47 -11.72
CA GLY A 78 4.16 -11.12 -12.36
C GLY A 78 3.32 -10.12 -13.12
N PHE A 79 2.34 -10.65 -13.85
CA PHE A 79 1.37 -9.84 -14.56
C PHE A 79 -0.04 -10.30 -14.24
N SER A 80 -0.96 -9.35 -14.17
CA SER A 80 -2.38 -9.63 -14.20
C SER A 80 -2.99 -9.07 -15.48
N GLN A 81 -3.82 -9.88 -16.12
CA GLN A 81 -4.50 -9.52 -17.35
C GLN A 81 -5.90 -9.01 -17.00
N GLY A 82 -6.17 -7.76 -17.31
CA GLY A 82 -7.51 -7.19 -17.29
C GLY A 82 -8.05 -6.96 -18.70
N SER A 83 -9.34 -6.66 -18.81
CA SER A 83 -10.00 -6.34 -20.09
C SER A 83 -9.34 -5.15 -20.79
N SER A 84 -8.90 -4.16 -20.01
CA SER A 84 -8.32 -2.90 -20.49
C SER A 84 -6.81 -2.94 -20.73
N GLY A 85 -6.12 -4.05 -20.41
CA GLY A 85 -4.67 -4.17 -20.60
C GLY A 85 -3.97 -5.16 -19.65
N LYS A 86 -2.64 -5.04 -19.57
CA LYS A 86 -1.82 -5.82 -18.64
C LYS A 86 -1.36 -4.93 -17.49
N LEU A 87 -1.58 -5.38 -16.26
CA LEU A 87 -1.08 -4.77 -15.04
C LEU A 87 0.20 -5.50 -14.62
N GLU A 88 1.30 -4.75 -14.51
CA GLU A 88 2.57 -5.24 -13.99
C GLU A 88 2.51 -5.30 -12.46
N ILE A 89 2.80 -6.46 -11.87
CA ILE A 89 2.78 -6.69 -10.42
C ILE A 89 4.20 -7.00 -9.97
N ILE A 90 4.70 -6.21 -9.01
CA ILE A 90 6.04 -6.38 -8.43
C ILE A 90 5.89 -6.59 -6.94
N GLY A 91 6.35 -7.72 -6.43
CA GLY A 91 6.37 -8.05 -5.02
C GLY A 91 7.78 -8.00 -4.45
N PHE A 92 7.96 -7.40 -3.28
CA PHE A 92 9.23 -7.52 -2.55
C PHE A 92 8.98 -7.64 -1.04
N GLU A 93 10.01 -8.14 -0.36
CA GLU A 93 10.03 -8.22 1.09
C GLU A 93 10.44 -6.87 1.71
N TYR A 94 9.91 -6.59 2.91
CA TYR A 94 10.19 -5.37 3.66
C TYR A 94 11.70 -4.99 3.67
N SER A 95 12.00 -3.75 3.24
CA SER A 95 13.36 -3.20 3.16
C SER A 95 13.39 -1.73 3.61
N THR A 96 14.55 -1.27 4.11
CA THR A 96 14.73 0.09 4.65
C THR A 96 14.80 1.18 3.59
N ARG A 97 15.03 0.83 2.32
CA ARG A 97 15.10 1.77 1.19
C ARG A 97 13.75 2.03 0.51
N ILE A 98 12.66 1.62 1.16
CA ILE A 98 11.32 1.71 0.59
C ILE A 98 10.86 3.15 0.36
N GLN A 99 11.30 4.05 1.23
CA GLN A 99 10.88 5.45 1.21
C GLN A 99 11.33 6.14 -0.08
N ASP A 100 12.54 5.85 -0.56
CA ASP A 100 13.07 6.39 -1.81
C ASP A 100 12.20 5.95 -3.01
N VAL A 101 11.80 4.68 -3.04
CA VAL A 101 10.98 4.12 -4.12
C VAL A 101 9.56 4.65 -4.10
N ILE A 102 8.96 4.80 -2.91
CA ILE A 102 7.66 5.45 -2.77
C ILE A 102 7.75 6.90 -3.26
N GLN A 103 8.83 7.60 -2.93
CA GLN A 103 9.01 8.99 -3.33
C GLN A 103 9.19 9.14 -4.85
N GLU A 104 10.05 8.32 -5.47
CA GLU A 104 10.42 8.43 -6.89
C GLU A 104 9.41 7.78 -7.83
N ASN A 105 8.79 6.67 -7.41
CA ASN A 105 7.99 5.83 -8.29
C ASN A 105 6.52 5.73 -7.92
N ALA A 106 6.11 5.95 -6.67
CA ALA A 106 4.69 5.82 -6.31
C ALA A 106 3.91 7.11 -6.58
N ASP A 107 2.82 6.96 -7.33
CA ASP A 107 1.81 8.01 -7.51
C ASP A 107 0.71 7.93 -6.45
N LEU A 108 0.47 6.73 -5.92
CA LEU A 108 -0.55 6.44 -4.91
C LEU A 108 -0.04 5.35 -3.97
N VAL A 109 -0.26 5.54 -2.67
CA VAL A 109 0.08 4.54 -1.65
C VAL A 109 -1.19 3.96 -1.06
N ILE A 110 -1.23 2.63 -0.92
CA ILE A 110 -2.25 1.88 -0.21
C ILE A 110 -1.54 1.19 0.96
N SER A 111 -1.94 1.49 2.18
CA SER A 111 -1.42 0.78 3.35
C SER A 111 -2.55 0.06 4.06
N HIS A 112 -2.28 -1.13 4.59
CA HIS A 112 -3.03 -1.57 5.78
C HIS A 112 -2.82 -0.51 6.88
N ALA A 113 -3.74 -0.38 7.85
CA ALA A 113 -3.69 0.64 8.91
C ALA A 113 -2.52 0.52 9.92
N GLY A 114 -1.34 0.10 9.47
CA GLY A 114 -0.09 0.16 10.21
C GLY A 114 0.43 1.59 10.31
N THR A 115 0.62 2.04 11.54
CA THR A 115 1.05 3.40 11.91
C THR A 115 2.32 3.86 11.19
N GLY A 116 3.35 3.01 11.12
CA GLY A 116 4.62 3.37 10.46
C GLY A 116 4.47 3.64 8.96
N SER A 117 3.64 2.86 8.26
CA SER A 117 3.38 3.03 6.83
C SER A 117 2.55 4.31 6.55
N ILE A 118 1.60 4.62 7.44
CA ILE A 118 0.81 5.86 7.37
C ILE A 118 1.73 7.07 7.53
N LEU A 119 2.58 7.06 8.56
CA LEU A 119 3.52 8.14 8.84
C LEU A 119 4.52 8.35 7.71
N ASP A 120 5.10 7.27 7.17
CA ASP A 120 6.02 7.36 6.03
C ASP A 120 5.35 8.00 4.81
N SER A 121 4.11 7.61 4.50
CA SER A 121 3.37 8.15 3.35
C SER A 121 2.99 9.62 3.55
N LEU A 122 2.53 9.99 4.75
CA LEU A 122 2.21 11.37 5.11
C LEU A 122 3.46 12.26 5.10
N ARG A 123 4.60 11.75 5.58
CA ARG A 123 5.89 12.45 5.58
C ARG A 123 6.41 12.71 4.16
N LEU A 124 6.18 11.77 3.24
CA LEU A 124 6.50 11.91 1.83
C LEU A 124 5.49 12.77 1.05
N GLY A 125 4.38 13.19 1.69
CA GLY A 125 3.34 14.00 1.06
C GLY A 125 2.62 13.27 -0.08
N LYS A 126 2.60 11.93 -0.05
CA LYS A 126 1.97 11.12 -1.09
C LYS A 126 0.50 10.82 -0.73
N PRO A 127 -0.40 10.76 -1.72
CA PRO A 127 -1.79 10.38 -1.47
C PRO A 127 -1.83 8.97 -0.90
N LEU A 128 -2.57 8.80 0.19
CA LEU A 128 -2.62 7.58 0.99
C LEU A 128 -4.05 7.07 1.12
N ILE A 129 -4.24 5.80 0.78
CA ILE A 129 -5.45 5.03 1.08
C ILE A 129 -5.11 4.05 2.20
N VAL A 130 -5.86 4.12 3.29
CA VAL A 130 -5.71 3.23 4.43
C VAL A 130 -6.82 2.19 4.42
N CYS A 131 -6.44 0.93 4.34
CA CYS A 131 -7.34 -0.21 4.53
C CYS A 131 -7.28 -0.64 6.00
N VAL A 132 -8.32 -0.31 6.76
CA VAL A 132 -8.45 -0.71 8.16
C VAL A 132 -8.87 -2.18 8.20
N ASN A 133 -8.23 -2.98 9.04
CA ASN A 133 -8.66 -4.35 9.24
C ASN A 133 -9.80 -4.38 10.27
N ASP A 134 -10.96 -4.91 9.89
CA ASP A 134 -12.11 -5.11 10.78
C ASP A 134 -12.01 -6.40 11.60
N THR A 135 -11.09 -7.31 11.25
CA THR A 135 -10.93 -8.61 11.93
C THR A 135 -9.94 -8.58 13.09
N LEU A 136 -8.98 -7.66 13.10
CA LEU A 136 -8.16 -7.40 14.29
C LEU A 136 -8.96 -6.45 15.20
N MET A 137 -9.29 -6.92 16.41
CA MET A 137 -10.01 -6.18 17.47
C MET A 137 -9.29 -4.92 17.98
N ASP A 138 -8.26 -4.43 17.29
CA ASP A 138 -7.52 -3.24 17.64
C ASP A 138 -8.23 -2.02 17.04
N ASN A 139 -9.31 -1.60 17.69
CA ASN A 139 -10.07 -0.37 17.36
C ASN A 139 -9.16 0.86 17.20
N HIS A 140 -7.96 0.84 17.78
CA HIS A 140 -6.93 1.86 17.64
C HIS A 140 -6.57 2.15 16.18
N GLN A 141 -6.49 1.14 15.30
CA GLN A 141 -6.19 1.36 13.88
C GLN A 141 -7.32 2.13 13.18
N GLN A 142 -8.56 1.82 13.52
CA GLN A 142 -9.74 2.49 13.00
C GLN A 142 -9.83 3.94 13.50
N GLU A 143 -9.61 4.17 14.79
CA GLU A 143 -9.61 5.50 15.39
C GLU A 143 -8.57 6.43 14.72
N ILE A 144 -7.37 5.91 14.46
CA ILE A 144 -6.31 6.65 13.77
C ILE A 144 -6.75 7.00 12.35
N ALA A 145 -7.23 6.00 11.59
CA ALA A 145 -7.69 6.20 10.22
C ALA A 145 -8.84 7.22 10.14
N ASP A 146 -9.80 7.15 11.07
CA ASP A 146 -10.95 8.05 11.13
C ASP A 146 -10.54 9.50 11.46
N GLN A 147 -9.57 9.70 12.36
CA GLN A 147 -9.06 11.05 12.67
C GLN A 147 -8.37 11.69 11.47
N PHE A 148 -7.51 10.94 10.77
CA PHE A 148 -6.82 11.47 9.59
C PHE A 148 -7.76 11.61 8.38
N ALA A 149 -8.75 10.73 8.23
CA ALA A 149 -9.79 10.87 7.22
C ALA A 149 -10.65 12.12 7.48
N SER A 150 -11.01 12.38 8.74
CA SER A 150 -11.74 13.60 9.13
C SER A 150 -10.93 14.88 8.89
N SER A 151 -9.60 14.77 8.96
CA SER A 151 -8.67 15.86 8.68
C SER A 151 -8.30 15.98 7.19
N ASN A 152 -8.95 15.20 6.31
CA ASN A 152 -8.74 15.20 4.86
C ASN A 152 -7.28 14.91 4.42
N HIS A 153 -6.53 14.18 5.26
CA HIS A 153 -5.14 13.81 4.99
C HIS A 153 -5.03 12.42 4.32
N LEU A 154 -6.01 11.55 4.48
CA LEU A 154 -6.04 10.21 3.89
C LEU A 154 -7.46 9.74 3.60
N TRP A 155 -7.60 8.69 2.80
CA TRP A 155 -8.87 7.99 2.60
C TRP A 155 -8.88 6.66 3.36
N ALA A 156 -9.79 6.50 4.32
CA ALA A 156 -9.99 5.23 5.01
C ALA A 156 -11.02 4.35 4.28
N CYS A 157 -10.74 3.05 4.18
CA CYS A 157 -11.64 2.03 3.63
C CYS A 157 -11.53 0.73 4.41
N LEU A 158 -12.56 -0.10 4.27
CA LEU A 158 -12.57 -1.48 4.74
C LEU A 158 -11.86 -2.40 3.72
N PRO A 159 -11.43 -3.61 4.11
CA PRO A 159 -10.71 -4.53 3.24
C PRO A 159 -11.67 -5.27 2.30
N ARG A 160 -12.63 -4.53 1.72
CA ARG A 160 -13.63 -5.01 0.77
C ARG A 160 -13.34 -4.40 -0.59
N VAL A 161 -13.51 -5.21 -1.62
CA VAL A 161 -13.29 -4.80 -3.01
C VAL A 161 -14.09 -3.54 -3.36
N ASP A 162 -15.38 -3.48 -2.99
CA ASP A 162 -16.22 -2.31 -3.27
C ASP A 162 -15.74 -1.02 -2.58
N ASP A 163 -15.30 -1.10 -1.32
CA ASP A 163 -14.82 0.06 -0.57
C ASP A 163 -13.49 0.58 -1.13
N VAL A 164 -12.57 -0.32 -1.48
CA VAL A 164 -11.30 0.05 -2.13
C VAL A 164 -11.55 0.69 -3.49
N VAL A 165 -12.49 0.17 -4.31
CA VAL A 165 -12.87 0.80 -5.59
C VAL A 165 -13.41 2.21 -5.36
N GLN A 166 -14.28 2.41 -4.36
CA GLN A 166 -14.81 3.74 -4.05
C GLN A 166 -13.68 4.70 -3.65
N CYS A 167 -12.76 4.27 -2.80
CA CYS A 167 -11.60 5.09 -2.40
C CYS A 167 -10.65 5.38 -3.55
N LEU A 168 -10.44 4.43 -4.47
CA LEU A 168 -9.68 4.66 -5.70
C LEU A 168 -10.33 5.71 -6.60
N ARG A 169 -11.66 5.72 -6.71
CA ARG A 169 -12.40 6.73 -7.49
C ARG A 169 -12.37 8.10 -6.80
N ARG A 170 -12.50 8.13 -5.47
CA ARG A 170 -12.34 9.35 -4.68
C ARG A 170 -10.94 9.93 -4.83
N SER A 171 -9.90 9.11 -4.80
CA SER A 171 -8.51 9.59 -4.94
C SER A 171 -8.18 10.22 -6.29
N GLN A 172 -8.98 9.98 -7.32
CA GLN A 172 -8.87 10.68 -8.61
C GLN A 172 -9.64 12.01 -8.64
N THR A 173 -10.68 12.14 -7.82
CA THR A 173 -11.60 13.29 -7.83
C THR A 173 -11.20 14.32 -6.76
N GLU A 174 -10.78 13.84 -5.60
CA GLU A 174 -10.36 14.60 -4.44
C GLU A 174 -8.83 14.56 -4.33
N ARG A 175 -8.22 15.62 -3.80
CA ARG A 175 -6.80 15.64 -3.43
C ARG A 175 -6.69 15.77 -1.94
N THR A 176 -5.91 14.90 -1.31
CA THR A 176 -5.56 14.99 0.11
C THR A 176 -4.65 16.19 0.35
N GLU A 177 -4.82 16.85 1.49
CA GLU A 177 -3.89 17.88 1.92
C GLU A 177 -2.61 17.24 2.48
N PRO A 178 -1.42 17.65 2.00
CA PRO A 178 -0.17 17.10 2.50
C PRO A 178 0.00 17.46 3.97
N PHE A 179 0.46 16.49 4.76
CA PHE A 179 0.65 16.67 6.18
C PHE A 179 1.77 17.69 6.45
N PRO A 180 1.55 18.74 7.27
CA PRO A 180 2.58 19.70 7.57
C PRO A 180 3.71 19.02 8.36
N SER A 181 4.94 19.12 7.85
CA SER A 181 6.19 18.50 8.35
C SER A 181 6.56 18.84 9.81
N ALA A 182 5.80 19.71 10.47
CA ALA A 182 6.03 20.20 11.82
C ALA A 182 5.23 19.47 12.91
N TYR A 183 4.26 18.61 12.57
CA TYR A 183 3.46 17.91 13.58
C TYR A 183 4.21 16.71 14.19
N ASN A 184 5.14 17.07 15.07
CA ASN A 184 5.48 16.41 16.33
C ASN A 184 5.94 14.95 16.26
N ARG A 185 7.25 14.72 16.46
CA ARG A 185 7.78 13.43 16.97
C ARG A 185 7.01 12.92 18.20
N ASN A 186 6.36 13.80 18.96
CA ASN A 186 5.47 13.44 20.06
C ASN A 186 4.17 12.78 19.60
N PHE A 187 3.66 13.14 18.42
CA PHE A 187 2.50 12.51 17.80
C PHE A 187 2.89 11.17 17.16
N GLU A 188 4.05 11.09 16.51
CA GLU A 188 4.65 9.80 16.09
C GLU A 188 4.81 8.86 17.28
N LYS A 189 5.41 9.33 18.39
CA LYS A 189 5.49 8.56 19.64
C LYS A 189 4.13 8.21 20.22
N ALA A 190 3.18 9.15 20.26
CA ALA A 190 1.85 8.88 20.79
C ALA A 190 1.12 7.81 19.96
N LEU A 191 1.30 7.82 18.64
CA LEU A 191 0.74 6.82 17.74
C LEU A 191 1.47 5.48 17.82
N GLU A 192 2.79 5.46 17.99
CA GLU A 192 3.55 4.24 18.28
C GLU A 192 3.13 3.63 19.64
N ASP A 193 3.01 4.46 20.67
CA ASP A 193 2.57 4.05 22.01
C ASP A 193 1.11 3.53 22.00
N LEU A 194 0.23 4.14 21.19
CA LEU A 194 -1.14 3.66 20.99
C LEU A 194 -1.18 2.35 20.18
N ALA A 195 -0.33 2.21 19.16
CA ALA A 195 -0.38 1.09 18.23
C ALA A 195 0.27 -0.19 18.76
N TYR A 196 1.29 -0.07 19.60
CA TYR A 196 1.99 -1.24 20.18
C TYR A 196 1.54 -1.59 21.59
N GLY A 197 0.66 -0.77 22.20
CA GLY A 197 0.30 -0.86 23.60
C GLY A 197 1.51 -0.54 24.48
N THR A 198 1.30 0.18 25.57
CA THR A 198 2.33 0.34 26.59
C THR A 198 2.78 -1.04 27.08
N SER A 199 3.89 -1.53 26.56
CA SER A 199 4.63 -2.64 27.14
C SER A 199 5.25 -2.10 28.42
N ASN A 200 4.49 -2.17 29.51
CA ASN A 200 5.02 -2.10 30.86
C ASN A 200 5.51 -3.48 31.28
#